data_AF-A0A8H5D6U4-F1
#
_entry.id   AF-A0A8H5D6U4-F1
#
_cell.length_a   1.000
_cell.length_b   1.000
_cell.length_c   1.000
_cell.angle_alpha   90.00
_cell.angle_beta   90.00
_cell.angle_gamma   90.00
#
_symmetry.space_group_name_H-M   'P 1'
#
loop_
_entity.id
_entity.type
_entity.pdbx_description
1 polymer ?
#
loop_
_entity_poly.entity_id
_entity_poly.type
_entity_poly.pdbx_seq_one_letter_code
_entity_poly.pdbx_strand_id
1 'polypeptide(L)'
;MRSQSATHIMNAGGVVRKIESWGTMQLPHRMKKKRTNTYEHIGEQVLPTTPMAYWTLHCDASPQNLRSLNNFMRRDPRVLRWTVLKLGDRVEDVAREGRKLLHNSPSVADVADL
;
A
#
# COMPACT_ATOMS: atom_id res chain seq x y z
N MET A 1 8.86 -4.80 1.15
CA MET A 1 8.38 -3.81 0.17
C MET A 1 7.82 -2.54 0.82
N ARG A 2 6.90 -2.64 1.79
CA ARG A 2 6.26 -1.48 2.45
C ARG A 2 7.30 -0.45 2.95
N SER A 3 8.23 -0.89 3.79
CA SER A 3 9.28 -0.02 4.34
C SER A 3 10.20 0.54 3.27
N GLN A 4 10.60 -0.27 2.27
CA GLN A 4 11.44 0.20 1.16
C GLN A 4 10.75 1.28 0.31
N SER A 5 9.44 1.14 0.09
CA SER A 5 8.64 2.14 -0.64
C SER A 5 8.54 3.44 0.16
N ALA A 6 8.37 3.35 1.48
CA ALA A 6 8.35 4.50 2.36
C ALA A 6 9.72 5.22 2.38
N THR A 7 10.82 4.47 2.53
CA THR A 7 12.18 5.02 2.46
C THR A 7 12.45 5.68 1.12
N HIS A 8 11.99 5.11 0.00
CA HIS A 8 12.12 5.72 -1.32
C HIS A 8 11.45 7.09 -1.41
N ILE A 9 10.26 7.23 -0.82
CA ILE A 9 9.54 8.51 -0.78
C ILE A 9 10.26 9.51 0.12
N MET A 10 10.68 9.09 1.32
CA MET A 10 11.37 9.95 2.27
C MET A 10 12.71 10.46 1.73
N ASN A 11 13.50 9.58 1.09
CA ASN A 11 14.77 9.95 0.48
C ASN A 11 14.62 10.93 -0.69
N ALA A 12 13.48 10.90 -1.38
CA ALA A 12 13.16 11.83 -2.46
C ALA A 12 12.56 13.16 -1.94
N GLY A 13 12.50 13.38 -0.62
CA GLY A 13 11.94 14.59 -0.01
C GLY A 13 10.41 14.61 0.10
N GLY A 14 9.75 13.46 -0.04
CA GLY A 14 8.32 13.31 0.27
C GLY A 14 8.10 12.96 1.74
N VAL A 15 6.87 13.18 2.22
CA VAL A 15 6.47 12.86 3.60
C VAL A 15 5.55 11.64 3.59
N VAL A 16 5.83 10.67 4.47
CA VAL A 16 4.95 9.52 4.70
C VAL A 16 4.14 9.77 5.96
N ARG A 17 2.81 9.79 5.83
CA ARG A 17 1.87 10.05 6.94
C ARG A 17 1.52 8.78 7.71
N LYS A 18 1.14 7.72 7.00
CA LYS A 18 0.72 6.44 7.59
C LYS A 18 1.03 5.27 6.67
N ILE A 19 1.46 4.16 7.26
CA ILE A 19 1.61 2.87 6.59
C ILE A 19 0.70 1.89 7.31
N GLU A 20 -0.21 1.24 6.58
CA GLU A 20 -1.13 0.28 7.16
C GLU A 20 -0.99 -1.06 6.44
N SER A 21 -0.96 -2.14 7.22
CA SER A 21 -0.89 -3.51 6.71
C SER A 21 -2.22 -4.18 6.96
N TRP A 22 -2.93 -4.53 5.89
CA TRP A 22 -4.21 -5.24 5.98
C TRP A 22 -4.05 -6.75 6.11
N GLY A 23 -2.80 -7.22 6.18
CA GLY A 23 -2.48 -8.64 6.25
C GLY A 23 -2.62 -9.33 4.90
N THR A 24 -2.87 -10.64 4.95
CA THR A 24 -3.02 -11.46 3.76
C THR A 24 -4.47 -11.75 3.47
N MET A 25 -4.95 -11.38 2.29
CA MET A 25 -6.33 -11.63 1.86
C MET A 25 -6.31 -12.34 0.50
N GLN A 26 -7.47 -12.90 0.14
CA GLN A 26 -7.64 -13.55 -1.14
C GLN A 26 -7.82 -12.53 -2.27
N LEU A 27 -7.35 -12.89 -3.46
CA LEU A 27 -7.52 -12.11 -4.66
C LEU A 27 -9.00 -12.12 -5.08
N PRO A 28 -9.60 -10.97 -5.41
CA PRO A 28 -10.98 -10.93 -5.91
C PRO A 28 -11.12 -11.58 -7.29
N HIS A 29 -10.05 -11.55 -8.11
CA HIS A 29 -10.00 -12.21 -9.41
C HIS A 29 -8.60 -12.75 -9.69
N ARG A 30 -8.50 -13.77 -10.55
CA ARG A 30 -7.23 -14.37 -11.00
C ARG A 30 -6.38 -13.31 -11.69
N MET A 31 -5.11 -13.21 -11.31
CA MET A 31 -4.21 -12.19 -11.83
C MET A 31 -2.88 -12.80 -12.29
N LYS A 32 -2.36 -12.29 -13.39
CA LYS A 32 -1.08 -12.72 -13.96
C LYS A 32 0.07 -11.96 -13.30
N LYS A 33 1.08 -12.68 -12.81
CA LYS A 33 2.31 -12.08 -12.29
C LYS A 33 3.20 -11.60 -13.44
N LYS A 34 3.81 -10.42 -13.29
CA LYS A 34 4.54 -9.74 -14.39
C LYS A 34 5.82 -10.46 -14.84
N ARG A 35 6.49 -11.23 -13.98
CA ARG A 35 7.78 -11.88 -14.29
C ARG A 35 7.75 -13.39 -14.30
N THR A 36 6.79 -13.99 -13.62
CA THR A 36 6.61 -15.44 -13.65
C THR A 36 5.37 -15.68 -14.50
N ASN A 37 5.46 -16.46 -15.57
CA ASN A 37 4.30 -16.83 -16.40
C ASN A 37 3.32 -17.77 -15.66
N THR A 38 3.34 -17.73 -14.33
CA THR A 38 2.41 -18.38 -13.42
C THR A 38 1.27 -17.42 -13.15
N TYR A 39 0.06 -17.92 -13.34
CA TYR A 39 -1.13 -17.24 -12.87
C TYR A 39 -1.29 -17.49 -11.37
N GLU A 40 -1.62 -16.47 -10.59
CA GLU A 40 -2.02 -16.67 -9.20
C GLU A 40 -3.48 -17.13 -9.22
N HIS A 41 -3.71 -18.38 -8.81
CA HIS A 41 -4.96 -19.12 -9.03
C HIS A 41 -6.10 -18.65 -8.11
N ILE A 42 -7.30 -18.61 -8.68
CA ILE A 42 -8.55 -18.83 -7.94
C ILE A 42 -8.95 -20.28 -8.28
N GLY A 43 -9.08 -21.10 -7.25
CA GLY A 43 -9.53 -22.48 -7.36
C GLY A 43 -10.39 -22.81 -6.15
N GLU A 44 -11.64 -23.17 -6.43
CA GLU A 44 -12.64 -23.69 -5.53
C GLU A 44 -12.11 -24.96 -4.82
N GLN A 45 -12.27 -24.99 -3.50
CA GLN A 45 -11.88 -26.03 -2.54
C GLN A 45 -10.37 -26.35 -2.31
N VAL A 46 -9.91 -25.90 -1.14
CA VAL A 46 -9.00 -26.60 -0.20
C VAL A 46 -7.62 -26.99 -0.74
N LEU A 47 -6.77 -25.98 -0.95
CA LEU A 47 -5.33 -25.94 -0.59
C LEU A 47 -4.91 -24.46 -0.66
N PRO A 48 -4.01 -23.94 0.19
CA PRO A 48 -3.98 -22.53 0.59
C PRO A 48 -3.80 -21.62 -0.62
N THR A 49 -4.92 -21.02 -1.01
CA THR A 49 -5.06 -19.96 -2.00
C THR A 49 -4.00 -18.91 -1.71
N THR A 50 -3.14 -18.62 -2.70
CA THR A 50 -1.89 -17.85 -2.50
C THR A 50 -2.17 -16.57 -1.70
N PRO A 51 -1.78 -16.51 -0.41
CA PRO A 51 -2.13 -15.40 0.44
C PRO A 51 -1.40 -14.15 -0.04
N MET A 52 -2.16 -13.14 -0.43
CA MET A 52 -1.59 -11.89 -0.93
C MET A 52 -1.59 -10.81 0.13
N ALA A 53 -0.44 -10.18 0.33
CA ALA A 53 -0.27 -9.13 1.32
C ALA A 53 -0.76 -7.77 0.80
N TYR A 54 -1.79 -7.24 1.44
CA TYR A 54 -2.32 -5.90 1.16
C TYR A 54 -1.74 -4.88 2.13
N TRP A 55 -1.53 -3.67 1.62
CA TRP A 55 -1.09 -2.53 2.42
C TRP A 55 -1.43 -1.22 1.74
N THR A 56 -1.59 -0.18 2.55
CA THR A 56 -1.80 1.18 2.10
C THR A 56 -0.68 2.07 2.62
N LEU A 57 -0.36 3.09 1.84
CA LEU A 57 0.67 4.08 2.14
C LEU A 57 0.09 5.45 1.84
N HIS A 58 -0.08 6.24 2.88
CA HIS A 58 -0.50 7.62 2.79
C HIS A 58 0.73 8.50 2.79
N CYS A 59 0.92 9.26 1.71
CA CYS A 59 2.09 10.11 1.54
C CYS A 59 1.73 11.41 0.84
N ASP A 60 2.49 12.46 1.16
CA ASP A 60 2.55 13.70 0.40
C ASP A 60 3.86 13.71 -0.38
N ALA A 61 3.76 13.68 -1.70
CA ALA A 61 4.93 13.64 -2.56
C ALA A 61 4.67 14.42 -3.85
N SER A 62 5.74 14.96 -4.43
CA SER A 62 5.67 15.62 -5.73
C SER A 62 5.30 14.61 -6.85
N PRO A 63 4.71 15.07 -7.97
CA PRO A 63 4.41 14.19 -9.11
C PRO A 63 5.66 13.49 -9.68
N GLN A 64 6.84 14.13 -9.57
CA GLN A 64 8.11 13.53 -9.98
C GLN A 64 8.49 12.33 -9.08
N ASN A 65 8.31 12.47 -7.76
CA ASN A 65 8.55 11.40 -6.79
C ASN A 65 7.59 10.23 -7.02
N LEU A 66 6.32 10.51 -7.30
CA LEU A 66 5.33 9.48 -7.64
C LEU A 66 5.68 8.71 -8.92
N ARG A 67 6.21 9.39 -9.94
CA ARG A 67 6.73 8.72 -11.15
C ARG A 67 7.92 7.82 -10.84
N SER A 68 8.85 8.29 -10.02
CA SER A 68 9.99 7.50 -9.55
C SER A 68 9.52 6.26 -8.77
N LEU A 69 8.58 6.44 -7.83
CA LEU A 69 7.97 5.34 -7.08
C LEU A 69 7.27 4.35 -8.01
N ASN A 70 6.52 4.82 -9.02
CA ASN A 70 5.86 3.97 -10.00
C ASN A 70 6.86 3.08 -10.76
N ASN A 71 8.00 3.64 -11.14
CA ASN A 71 9.09 2.90 -11.77
C ASN A 71 9.73 1.89 -10.80
N PHE A 72 9.90 2.27 -9.53
CA PHE A 72 10.41 1.38 -8.48
C PHE A 72 9.49 0.18 -8.27
N MET A 73 8.18 0.41 -8.11
CA MET A 73 7.15 -0.62 -7.97
C MET A 73 7.07 -1.54 -9.20
N ARG A 74 7.30 -1.00 -10.40
CA ARG A 74 7.30 -1.79 -11.65
C ARG A 74 8.48 -2.74 -11.78
N ARG A 75 9.61 -2.40 -11.18
CA ARG A 75 10.83 -3.23 -11.23
C ARG A 75 10.76 -4.40 -10.27
N ASP A 76 10.05 -4.27 -9.15
CA ASP A 76 9.96 -5.33 -8.13
C ASP A 76 8.95 -6.42 -8.56
N PRO A 77 9.40 -7.68 -8.80
CA PRO A 77 8.51 -8.79 -9.13
C PRO A 77 7.62 -9.27 -7.98
N ARG A 78 7.87 -8.82 -6.74
CA ARG A 78 7.07 -9.16 -5.55
C ARG A 78 5.75 -8.40 -5.50
N VAL A 79 5.64 -7.29 -6.25
CA VAL A 79 4.42 -6.51 -6.34
C VAL A 79 3.59 -7.00 -7.52
N LEU A 80 2.38 -7.47 -7.23
CA LEU A 80 1.44 -7.86 -8.29
C LEU A 80 0.82 -6.63 -8.96
N ARG A 81 0.22 -5.75 -8.15
CA ARG A 81 -0.46 -4.53 -8.57
C ARG A 81 -0.31 -3.46 -7.50
N TRP A 82 -0.24 -2.21 -7.94
CA TRP A 82 -0.34 -1.03 -7.09
C TRP A 82 -1.21 0.00 -7.79
N THR A 83 -1.75 0.94 -7.03
CA THR A 83 -2.53 2.05 -7.56
C THR A 83 -2.22 3.26 -6.70
N VAL A 84 -2.05 4.41 -7.35
CA VAL A 84 -1.85 5.69 -6.67
C VAL A 84 -3.15 6.46 -6.78
N LEU A 85 -3.69 6.89 -5.65
CA LEU A 85 -4.94 7.63 -5.58
C LEU A 85 -4.67 9.06 -5.12
N LYS A 86 -5.37 10.03 -5.73
CA LYS A 86 -5.38 11.42 -5.28
C LYS A 86 -6.39 11.55 -4.15
N LEU A 87 -5.94 12.01 -2.99
CA LEU A 87 -6.79 12.08 -1.78
C LEU A 87 -7.80 13.23 -1.81
N GLY A 88 -7.48 14.34 -2.49
CA GLY A 88 -8.37 15.49 -2.60
C GLY A 88 -7.84 16.52 -3.60
N ASP A 89 -8.72 17.41 -4.06
CA ASP A 89 -8.39 18.48 -5.01
C ASP A 89 -7.98 19.78 -4.32
N ARG A 90 -8.65 20.13 -3.22
CA ARG A 90 -8.38 21.35 -2.45
C ARG A 90 -7.48 21.05 -1.25
N VAL A 91 -6.74 22.06 -0.81
CA VAL A 91 -5.78 21.92 0.31
C VAL A 91 -6.50 21.55 1.60
N GLU A 92 -7.69 22.11 1.80
CA GLU A 92 -8.51 21.87 2.99
C GLU A 92 -8.95 20.41 3.08
N ASP A 93 -9.29 19.81 1.93
CA ASP A 93 -9.69 18.39 1.86
C ASP A 93 -8.51 17.48 2.18
N VAL A 94 -7.34 17.75 1.59
CA VAL A 94 -6.10 16.98 1.85
C VAL A 94 -5.68 17.07 3.32
N ALA A 95 -5.84 18.24 3.95
CA ALA A 95 -5.56 18.43 5.36
C ALA A 95 -6.56 17.70 6.25
N ARG A 96 -7.86 17.77 5.93
CA ARG A 96 -8.93 17.09 6.67
C ARG A 96 -8.75 15.58 6.64
N GLU A 97 -8.55 14.99 5.45
CA GLU A 97 -8.32 13.55 5.33
C GLU A 97 -6.99 13.14 5.99
N GLY A 98 -5.94 13.96 5.87
CA GLY A 98 -4.69 13.77 6.62
C GLY A 98 -4.87 13.67 8.13
N ARG A 99 -5.69 14.56 8.69
CA ARG A 99 -5.96 14.60 10.12
C ARG A 99 -6.73 13.38 10.62
N LYS A 100 -7.66 12.85 9.83
CA LYS A 100 -8.38 11.61 10.17
C LYS A 100 -7.43 10.42 10.32
N LEU A 101 -6.41 10.35 9.45
CA LEU A 101 -5.43 9.26 9.47
C LEU A 101 -4.58 9.24 10.75
N LEU A 102 -4.36 10.39 11.39
CA LEU A 102 -3.60 10.50 12.65
C LEU A 102 -4.42 10.06 13.87
N HIS A 103 -5.72 10.36 13.89
CA HIS A 103 -6.59 10.09 15.04
C HIS A 103 -7.01 8.62 15.16
N ASN A 104 -6.98 7.85 14.07
CA ASN A 104 -7.36 6.43 14.08
C ASN A 104 -6.18 5.49 14.35
N SER A 105 -5.21 5.95 15.14
CA SER A 105 -4.16 5.09 15.70
C SER A 105 -4.75 4.51 16.98
N PRO A 106 -4.82 3.17 17.18
CA PRO A 106 -5.22 2.63 18.47
C PRO A 106 -4.30 3.25 19.51
N SER A 107 -4.90 3.85 20.54
CA SER A 107 -4.13 4.42 21.62
C SER A 107 -3.40 3.27 22.32
N VAL A 108 -2.23 3.54 22.90
CA VAL A 108 -1.47 2.51 23.64
C VAL A 108 -2.33 1.87 24.76
N ALA A 109 -3.37 2.55 25.21
CA ALA A 109 -4.35 2.04 26.18
C ALA A 109 -5.21 0.90 25.61
N ASP A 110 -5.53 0.90 24.31
CA ASP A 110 -6.37 -0.15 23.70
C ASP A 110 -5.63 -1.48 23.51
N VAL A 111 -4.29 -1.47 23.62
CA VAL A 111 -3.41 -2.63 23.43
C VAL A 111 -3.00 -3.27 24.77
N ALA A 112 -3.23 -2.58 25.90
CA ALA A 112 -2.83 -3.02 27.23
C ALA A 112 -3.91 -3.84 27.98
N ASP A 113 -5.13 -3.92 27.43
CA ASP A 113 -6.27 -4.66 28.00
C ASP A 113 -6.50 -6.04 27.34
N LEU A 114 -5.44 -6.73 26.91
CA LEU A 114 -5.48 -8.13 26.44
C LEU A 114 -4.41 -9.00 27.11
#